data_AF-A0A659UFX3-F1
#
_entry.id   AF-A0A659UFX3-F1
#
_cell.length_a   1.000
_cell.length_b   1.000
_cell.length_c   1.000
_cell.angle_alpha   90.00
_cell.angle_beta   90.00
_cell.angle_gamma   90.00
#
_symmetry.space_group_name_H-M   'P 1'
#
loop_
_entity.id
_entity.type
_entity.pdbx_description
1 polymer ?
#
loop_
_entity_poly.entity_id
_entity_poly.type
_entity_poly.pdbx_seq_one_letter_code
_entity_poly.pdbx_strand_id
1 'polypeptide(L)' 'PSDELRKWFGHEPERWAEFQKRYGGELDRNEEALASLRALLRDGKVTLLYGAHDEAHNNAVALAGYLRAHP' A
#
# COMPACT_ATOMS: atom_id res chain seq x y z
N PRO A 1 3.11 -2.16 -4.82
CA PRO A 1 4.39 -2.78 -4.40
C PRO A 1 5.11 -3.35 -5.61
N SER A 2 6.43 -3.27 -5.63
CA SER A 2 7.26 -3.91 -6.67
C SER A 2 7.01 -5.41 -6.76
N ASP A 3 7.37 -6.02 -7.90
CA ASP A 3 7.28 -7.48 -8.07
C ASP A 3 8.17 -8.22 -7.06
N GLU A 4 9.36 -7.69 -6.80
CA GLU A 4 10.31 -8.25 -5.84
C GLU A 4 9.75 -8.24 -4.42
N LEU A 5 9.19 -7.10 -3.99
CA LEU A 5 8.60 -6.99 -2.65
C LEU A 5 7.37 -7.89 -2.49
N ARG A 6 6.55 -8.04 -3.53
CA ARG A 6 5.41 -8.98 -3.52
C ARG A 6 5.87 -10.43 -3.38
N LYS A 7 6.86 -10.85 -4.18
CA LYS A 7 7.44 -12.20 -4.09
C LYS A 7 8.09 -12.45 -2.73
N TRP A 8 8.77 -11.45 -2.17
CA TRP A 8 9.39 -11.55 -0.85
C TRP A 8 8.35 -11.67 0.29
N PHE A 9 7.25 -10.91 0.20
CA PHE A 9 6.18 -10.99 1.20
C PHE A 9 5.55 -12.38 1.21
N GLY A 10 5.29 -12.95 0.02
CA GLY A 10 4.83 -14.33 -0.11
C GLY A 10 3.50 -14.62 0.60
N HIS A 11 2.74 -13.59 0.99
CA HIS A 11 1.56 -13.71 1.86
C HIS A 11 1.83 -14.30 3.25
N GLU A 12 3.08 -14.21 3.73
CA GLU A 12 3.46 -14.65 5.07
C GLU A 12 3.08 -13.60 6.12
N PRO A 13 2.12 -13.88 7.04
CA PRO A 13 1.65 -12.89 8.01
C PRO A 13 2.76 -12.36 8.92
N GLU A 14 3.76 -13.18 9.24
CA GLU A 14 4.93 -12.79 10.04
C GLU A 14 5.75 -11.68 9.38
N ARG A 15 5.71 -11.59 8.03
CA ARG A 15 6.42 -10.58 7.26
C ARG A 15 5.60 -9.32 7.04
N TRP A 16 4.35 -9.29 7.49
CA TRP A 16 3.42 -8.22 7.17
C TRP A 16 3.88 -6.84 7.64
N ALA A 17 4.31 -6.72 8.90
CA ALA A 17 4.77 -5.45 9.45
C ALA A 17 5.97 -4.88 8.67
N GLU A 18 6.90 -5.75 8.28
CA GLU A 18 8.06 -5.38 7.48
C GLU A 18 7.68 -5.09 6.02
N PHE A 19 6.71 -5.81 5.46
CA PHE A 19 6.15 -5.49 4.14
C PHE A 19 5.54 -4.10 4.11
N GLN A 20 4.76 -3.71 5.13
CA GLN A 20 4.18 -2.36 5.22
C GLN A 20 5.29 -1.30 5.25
N LYS A 21 6.34 -1.52 6.03
CA LYS A 21 7.48 -0.60 6.12
C LYS A 21 8.22 -0.46 4.79
N ARG A 22 8.58 -1.58 4.15
CA ARG A 22 9.27 -1.58 2.85
C ARG A 22 8.42 -0.97 1.75
N TYR A 23 7.13 -1.30 1.73
CA TYR A 23 6.21 -0.74 0.75
C TYR A 23 6.01 0.75 0.97
N GLY A 24 5.93 1.21 2.23
CA GLY A 24 5.98 2.64 2.57
C GLY A 24 7.20 3.34 1.98
N GLY A 25 8.38 2.76 2.14
CA GLY A 25 9.60 3.31 1.52
C GLY A 25 9.60 3.30 -0.02
N GLU A 26 8.91 2.37 -0.68
CA GLU A 26 8.68 2.44 -2.13
C GLU A 26 7.72 3.58 -2.51
N LEU A 27 6.69 3.81 -1.69
CA LEU A 27 5.71 4.88 -1.88
C LEU A 27 6.34 6.26 -1.69
N ASP A 28 7.18 6.42 -0.66
CA ASP A 28 7.91 7.67 -0.39
C ASP A 28 8.79 8.10 -1.57
N ARG A 29 9.29 7.14 -2.35
CA ARG A 29 10.09 7.41 -3.56
C ARG A 29 9.24 7.76 -4.78
N ASN A 30 7.92 7.65 -4.67
CA ASN A 30 6.97 7.89 -5.75
C ASN A 30 5.98 9.01 -5.36
N GLU A 31 6.54 10.16 -5.00
CA GLU A 31 5.79 11.32 -4.50
C GLU A 31 4.76 11.84 -5.50
N GLU A 32 5.05 11.78 -6.80
CA GLU A 32 4.13 12.26 -7.86
C GLU A 32 2.84 11.43 -7.91
N ALA A 33 2.95 10.10 -7.88
CA ALA A 33 1.80 9.21 -7.84
C ALA A 33 1.01 9.37 -6.53
N LEU A 34 1.70 9.56 -5.40
CA LEU A 34 1.06 9.85 -4.12
C LEU A 34 0.32 11.19 -4.15
N ALA A 35 0.91 12.24 -4.71
CA ALA A 35 0.27 13.55 -4.83
C ALA A 35 -1.01 13.49 -5.66
N SER A 36 -0.98 12.74 -6.77
CA SER A 36 -2.15 12.48 -7.61
C SER A 36 -3.24 11.73 -6.85
N LEU A 37 -2.88 10.68 -6.12
CA LEU A 37 -3.83 9.92 -5.30
C LEU A 37 -4.43 10.76 -4.17
N ARG A 38 -3.62 11.60 -3.53
CA ARG A 38 -4.07 12.55 -2.50
C ARG A 38 -5.03 13.59 -3.06
N ALA A 39 -4.81 14.05 -4.30
CA ALA A 39 -5.76 14.95 -4.95
C ALA A 39 -7.13 14.30 -5.14
N LEU A 40 -7.17 13.03 -5.56
CA LEU A 40 -8.42 12.26 -5.68
C LEU A 40 -9.11 12.07 -4.32
N LEU A 41 -8.35 11.82 -3.26
CA LEU A 41 -8.89 11.69 -1.90
C LEU A 41 -9.53 12.97 -1.37
N ARG A 42 -9.10 14.16 -1.84
CA ARG A 42 -9.73 15.43 -1.49
C ARG A 42 -11.07 15.65 -2.19
N ASP A 43 -11.21 15.11 -3.40
CA ASP A 43 -12.43 15.24 -4.20
C ASP A 43 -13.54 14.26 -3.76
N GLY A 44 -13.15 13.14 -3.15
CA GLY A 44 -14.13 12.23 -2.55
C GLY A 44 -13.56 10.89 -2.11
N LYS A 45 -14.46 9.93 -1.94
CA LYS A 45 -14.11 8.58 -1.50
C LYS A 45 -13.36 7.83 -2.60
N VAL A 46 -12.12 7.43 -2.30
CA VAL A 46 -11.34 6.52 -3.14
C VAL A 46 -11.58 5.08 -2.71
N THR A 47 -11.82 4.18 -3.67
CA THR A 47 -11.92 2.73 -3.44
C THR A 47 -10.64 2.07 -3.94
N LEU A 48 -9.93 1.36 -3.07
CA LEU A 48 -8.74 0.60 -3.43
C LEU A 48 -9.12 -0.85 -3.74
N LEU A 49 -8.79 -1.31 -4.93
CA LEU A 49 -9.04 -2.67 -5.38
C LEU A 49 -7.78 -3.54 -5.19
N TYR A 50 -7.98 -4.80 -4.83
CA TYR A 50 -6.91 -5.79 -4.70
C TYR A 50 -7.37 -7.14 -5.27
N GLY A 51 -6.40 -7.97 -5.64
CA GLY A 51 -6.63 -9.33 -6.16
C GLY A 51 -5.82 -10.34 -5.36
N ALA A 52 -6.14 -10.51 -4.08
CA ALA A 52 -5.50 -11.46 -3.19
C ALA A 52 -6.57 -12.24 -2.42
N HIS A 53 -6.26 -13.49 -2.05
CA HIS A 53 -7.16 -14.28 -1.21
C HIS A 53 -7.17 -13.80 0.25
N ASP A 54 -6.04 -13.24 0.71
CA ASP A 54 -5.93 -12.63 2.03
C ASP A 54 -6.50 -11.20 2.02
N GLU A 55 -7.66 -11.03 2.66
CA GLU A 55 -8.33 -9.75 2.79
C GLU A 55 -7.67 -8.82 3.80
N ALA A 56 -6.91 -9.37 4.76
CA ALA A 56 -6.27 -8.62 5.84
C ALA A 56 -4.85 -8.15 5.45
N HIS A 57 -4.12 -8.97 4.70
CA HIS A 57 -2.71 -8.69 4.34
C HIS A 57 -2.52 -8.62 2.82
N ASN A 58 -2.88 -7.47 2.25
CA ASN A 58 -2.71 -7.18 0.83
C ASN A 58 -2.26 -5.74 0.56
N ASN A 59 -1.88 -5.47 -0.68
CA ASN A 59 -1.37 -4.17 -1.09
C ASN A 59 -2.37 -3.01 -0.86
N ALA A 60 -3.68 -3.24 -1.00
CA ALA A 60 -4.68 -2.20 -0.77
C ALA A 60 -4.79 -1.84 0.71
N VAL A 61 -4.78 -2.83 1.60
CA VAL A 61 -4.77 -2.60 3.06
C VAL A 61 -3.50 -1.87 3.48
N ALA A 62 -2.33 -2.28 2.96
CA ALA A 62 -1.07 -1.60 3.25
C ALA A 62 -1.08 -0.14 2.76
N LEU A 63 -1.54 0.12 1.53
CA LEU A 63 -1.64 1.47 0.98
C LEU A 63 -2.63 2.32 1.76
N ALA A 64 -3.80 1.79 2.13
CA ALA A 64 -4.78 2.49 2.96
C ALA A 64 -4.20 2.86 4.33
N GLY A 65 -3.46 1.94 4.96
CA GLY A 65 -2.77 2.19 6.22
C GLY A 65 -1.74 3.32 6.09
N TYR A 66 -0.91 3.27 5.04
CA TYR A 66 0.08 4.29 4.76
C TYR A 66 -0.54 5.69 4.58
N LEU A 67 -1.62 5.79 3.78
CA LEU A 67 -2.32 7.06 3.53
C LEU A 67 -2.99 7.64 4.78
N ARG A 68 -3.44 6.81 5.71
CA ARG A 68 -4.02 7.27 6.99
C ARG A 68 -2.95 7.74 7.97
N ALA A 69 -1.77 7.12 7.95
CA ALA A 69 -0.65 7.51 8.81
C ALA A 69 0.05 8.79 8.33
N HIS A 70 -0.07 9.10 7.04
CA HIS A 70 0.51 10.29 6.41
C HIS A 70 -0.60 11.06 5.69
N PRO A 71 -1.36 11.94 6.36
CA PRO A 71 -2.46 12.69 5.74
C PRO A 71 -2.01 13.72 4.71
#